data_AF-A0A7C7GUN8-F1
#
_entry.id   AF-A0A7C7GUN8-F1
#
_cell.length_a   1.000
_cell.length_b   1.000
_cell.length_c   1.000
_cell.angle_alpha   90.00
_cell.angle_beta   90.00
_cell.angle_gamma   90.00
#
_symmetry.space_group_name_H-M   'P 1'
#
loop_
_entity.id
_entity.type
_entity.pdbx_description
1 polymer ?
#
loop_
_entity_poly.entity_id
_entity_poly.type
_entity_poly.pdbx_seq_one_letter_code
_entity_poly.pdbx_strand_id
1 'polypeptide(L)' 'MIRKIKDFMNGVQFEMKKVSWPTWDELRGSTMVVLGLSLILGIFLFVVDFLLSRVVNVVL' A
#
# COMPACT_ATOMS: atom_id res chain seq x y z
N MET A 1 15.08 -17.22 -30.59
CA MET A 1 14.61 -16.99 -29.21
C MET A 1 14.21 -15.54 -28.96
N ILE A 2 15.06 -14.55 -29.29
CA ILE A 2 14.78 -13.10 -29.10
C ILE A 2 13.46 -12.64 -29.78
N ARG A 3 13.14 -13.16 -30.98
CA ARG A 3 11.88 -12.83 -31.69
C ARG A 3 10.62 -13.28 -30.95
N LYS A 4 10.63 -14.50 -30.38
CA LYS A 4 9.51 -15.04 -29.58
C LYS A 4 9.25 -14.21 -28.31
N ILE A 5 10.31 -13.72 -27.66
CA ILE A 5 10.20 -12.86 -26.48
C ILE A 5 9.59 -11.51 -26.86
N LYS A 6 10.01 -10.94 -27.99
CA LYS A 6 9.45 -9.68 -28.51
C LYS A 6 7.96 -9.81 -28.85
N ASP A 7 7.59 -10.92 -29.50
CA ASP A 7 6.19 -11.21 -29.83
C ASP A 7 5.34 -11.43 -28.56
N PHE A 8 5.89 -12.10 -27.55
CA PHE A 8 5.24 -12.27 -26.25
C PHE A 8 5.04 -10.94 -25.50
N MET A 9 6.07 -10.08 -25.44
CA MET A 9 5.95 -8.74 -24.85
C MET A 9 4.91 -7.87 -25.55
N ASN A 10 4.84 -7.94 -26.88
CA ASN A 10 3.81 -7.24 -27.65
C ASN A 10 2.41 -7.75 -27.32
N GLY A 11 2.23 -9.06 -27.17
CA GLY A 11 0.97 -9.67 -26.74
C GLY A 11 0.57 -9.25 -25.32
N VAL A 12 1.51 -9.23 -24.38
CA VAL A 12 1.28 -8.76 -23.00
C VAL A 12 0.88 -7.29 -22.99
N GLN A 13 1.58 -6.43 -23.74
CA GLN A 13 1.20 -5.01 -23.85
C GLN A 13 -0.19 -4.82 -24.47
N PHE A 14 -0.60 -5.69 -25.39
CA PHE A 14 -1.93 -5.64 -25.99
C PHE A 14 -3.03 -6.01 -24.98
N GLU A 15 -2.85 -7.07 -24.21
CA GLU A 15 -3.81 -7.47 -23.17
C GLU A 15 -3.86 -6.45 -22.01
N MET A 16 -2.71 -5.88 -21.63
CA MET A 16 -2.62 -4.84 -20.61
C MET A 16 -3.38 -3.56 -20.96
N LYS A 17 -3.61 -3.28 -22.25
CA LYS A 17 -4.46 -2.17 -22.72
C LYS A 17 -5.95 -2.46 -22.61
N LYS A 18 -6.37 -3.73 -22.52
CA LYS A 18 -7.77 -4.11 -22.29
C LYS A 18 -8.14 -4.07 -20.81
N VAL A 19 -7.14 -4.00 -19.93
CA VAL A 19 -7.37 -3.84 -18.48
C VAL A 19 -7.88 -2.43 -18.21
N SER A 20 -9.01 -2.34 -17.53
CA SER A 20 -9.57 -1.08 -17.02
C SER A 20 -8.76 -0.64 -15.81
N TRP A 21 -7.73 0.17 -16.03
CA TRP A 21 -6.98 0.78 -14.94
C TRP A 21 -7.82 1.85 -14.25
N PRO A 22 -7.81 1.90 -12.91
CA PRO A 22 -8.49 2.95 -12.17
C PRO A 22 -7.98 4.34 -12.57
N THR A 23 -8.87 5.31 -12.49
CA THR A 23 -8.52 6.70 -12.79
C THR A 23 -7.63 7.30 -11.70
N TRP A 24 -6.89 8.36 -12.03
CA TRP A 24 -6.00 9.04 -11.07
C TRP A 24 -6.74 9.53 -9.81
N ASP A 25 -8.01 9.91 -9.94
CA ASP A 25 -8.85 10.36 -8.83
C ASP A 25 -9.24 9.20 -7.89
N GLU A 26 -9.59 8.03 -8.44
CA GLU A 26 -9.88 6.82 -7.64
C GLU A 26 -8.63 6.32 -6.90
N LEU A 27 -7.46 6.42 -7.55
CA LEU A 27 -6.18 6.08 -6.93
C LEU A 27 -5.87 6.98 -5.74
N ARG A 28 -6.07 8.29 -5.90
CA ARG A 28 -5.84 9.28 -4.85
C ARG A 28 -6.82 9.10 -3.70
N GLY A 29 -8.10 8.86 -4.00
CA GLY A 29 -9.11 8.55 -2.97
C GLY A 29 -8.73 7.34 -2.13
N SER A 30 -8.39 6.23 -2.79
CA SER A 30 -8.00 4.98 -2.10
C SER A 30 -6.72 5.16 -1.28
N THR A 31 -5.72 5.86 -1.80
CA THR A 31 -4.46 6.12 -1.10
C THR A 31 -4.67 7.01 0.13
N MET A 32 -5.55 8.00 0.04
CA MET A 32 -5.81 8.93 1.14
C MET A 32 -6.51 8.24 2.32
N VAL A 33 -7.41 7.30 2.04
CA VAL A 33 -8.02 6.47 3.09
C VAL A 33 -6.98 5.61 3.79
N VAL A 34 -6.09 4.96 3.03
CA VAL A 34 -5.03 4.11 3.59
C VAL A 34 -4.06 4.92 4.44
N LEU A 35 -3.68 6.12 3.99
CA LEU A 35 -2.84 7.04 4.76
C LEU A 35 -3.51 7.46 6.07
N GLY A 36 -4.80 7.81 6.03
CA GLY A 36 -5.57 8.15 7.23
C GLY A 36 -5.63 6.99 8.23
N LEU A 37 -5.94 5.78 7.76
CA LEU A 37 -5.99 4.58 8.60
C LEU A 37 -4.62 4.26 9.22
N SER A 38 -3.55 4.31 8.41
CA SER A 38 -2.19 4.06 8.87
C SER A 38 -1.76 5.06 9.95
N LEU A 39 -2.10 6.34 9.78
CA LEU A 39 -1.80 7.38 10.78
C LEU A 39 -2.52 7.13 12.11
N ILE A 40 -3.81 6.77 12.05
CA ILE A 40 -4.60 6.46 13.26
C ILE A 40 -4.02 5.26 13.99
N LEU A 41 -3.68 4.18 13.28
CA LEU A 41 -3.06 2.99 13.85
C LEU A 41 -1.69 3.30 14.44
N GLY A 42 -0.88 4.12 13.76
CA GLY A 42 0.42 4.56 14.27
C GLY A 42 0.31 5.33 15.58
N ILE A 43 -0.64 6.26 15.69
CA ILE A 43 -0.91 7.00 16.93
C ILE A 43 -1.38 6.06 18.03
N PHE A 44 -2.28 5.13 17.72
CA PHE A 44 -2.78 4.16 18.69
C PHE A 44 -1.64 3.31 19.27
N LEU A 45 -0.80 2.73 18.41
CA LEU A 45 0.35 1.94 18.84
C LEU A 45 1.32 2.77 19.69
N PHE A 46 1.62 3.99 19.27
CA PHE A 46 2.48 4.91 20.03
C PHE A 46 1.95 5.15 21.46
N VAL A 47 0.64 5.36 21.62
CA VAL A 47 0.02 5.54 22.95
C VAL A 47 0.12 4.28 23.79
N VAL A 48 -0.17 3.12 23.19
CA VAL A 48 -0.10 1.82 23.88
C VAL A 48 1.33 1.52 24.32
N ASP A 49 2.31 1.70 23.45
CA ASP A 49 3.73 1.47 23.73
C ASP A 49 4.23 2.42 24.82
N PHE A 50 3.81 3.69 24.80
CA PHE A 50 4.15 4.67 25.82
C PHE A 50 3.57 4.29 27.19
N LEU A 51 2.30 3.87 27.24
CA LEU A 51 1.65 3.42 28.46
C LEU A 51 2.30 2.16 29.02
N LEU A 52 2.52 1.14 28.17
CA LEU A 52 3.18 -0.10 28.58
C LEU A 52 4.59 0.18 29.11
N SER A 53 5.39 0.98 28.40
CA SER A 53 6.75 1.33 28.81
C SER A 53 6.77 2.00 30.18
N ARG A 54 5.79 2.87 30.47
CA ARG A 54 5.68 3.54 31.76
C ARG A 54 5.25 2.59 32.87
N VAL A 55 4.32 1.68 32.60
CA VAL A 55 3.91 0.65 33.57
C VAL A 55 5.07 -0.28 33.89
N VAL A 56 5.81 -0.75 32.89
CA VAL A 56 6.98 -1.61 33.07
C VAL A 56 8.05 -0.91 33.89
N ASN A 57 8.33 0.37 33.63
CA ASN A 57 9.31 1.17 34.39
C ASN A 57 8.91 1.42 35.86
N VAL A 58 7.61 1.37 36.19
CA VAL A 58 7.13 1.50 37.57
C VAL A 58 7.16 0.17 38.32
N VAL A 59 7.02 -0.95 37.61
CA VAL A 59 6.96 -2.30 38.20
C VAL A 59 8.36 -2.91 38.42
N LEU A 60 9.32 -2.60 37.54
CA LEU A 60 10.74 -2.98 37.66
C LEU A 60 11.55 -1.90 38.38
#